data_AF-A8TN94-F1
#
_entry.id   AF-A8TN94-F1
#
_cell.length_a   1.000
_cell.length_b   1.000
_cell.length_c   1.000
_cell.angle_alpha   90.00
_cell.angle_beta   90.00
_cell.angle_gamma   90.00
#
_symmetry.space_group_name_H-M   'P 1'
#
loop_
_entity.id
_entity.type
_entity.pdbx_description
1 polymer ?
#
loop_
_entity_poly.entity_id
_entity_poly.type
_entity_poly.pdbx_seq_one_letter_code
_entity_poly.pdbx_strand_id
1 'polypeptide(L)' 'MKSFGESGQVWDEATLDRYLTNPRAVVKGTRMAFPGLKDTADRDNVIAYLKSLPR' A
#
# COMPACT_ATOMS: atom_id res chain seq x y z
N MET A 1 10.57 1.73 1.44
CA MET A 1 9.53 1.64 2.49
C MET A 1 9.95 2.32 3.77
N LYS A 2 11.11 2.00 4.36
CA LYS A 2 11.62 2.71 5.56
C LYS A 2 11.71 4.23 5.35
N SER A 3 12.36 4.67 4.28
CA SER A 3 12.46 6.09 3.91
C SER A 3 11.11 6.78 3.63
N PHE A 4 10.11 6.03 3.16
CA PHE A 4 8.78 6.57 2.90
C PHE A 4 8.07 6.90 4.22
N GLY A 5 8.09 5.97 5.19
CA GLY A 5 7.58 6.24 6.54
C GLY A 5 8.38 7.33 7.27
N GLU A 6 9.70 7.36 7.11
CA GLU A 6 10.58 8.39 7.71
C GLU A 6 10.31 9.80 7.13
N SER A 7 9.81 9.90 5.91
CA SER A 7 9.39 11.18 5.29
C SER A 7 8.05 11.72 5.80
N GLY A 8 7.50 11.14 6.87
CA GLY A 8 6.24 11.56 7.49
C GLY A 8 4.99 11.03 6.77
N GLN A 9 5.14 10.12 5.82
CA GLN A 9 4.01 9.48 5.15
C GLN A 9 3.39 8.43 6.07
N VAL A 10 2.07 8.45 6.19
CA VAL A 10 1.30 7.55 7.04
C VAL A 10 0.75 6.40 6.19
N TRP A 11 0.86 5.17 6.69
CA TRP A 11 0.21 4.01 6.07
C TRP A 11 -1.25 3.91 6.53
N ASP A 12 -2.07 4.82 6.03
CA ASP A 12 -3.53 4.80 6.17
C ASP A 12 -4.19 4.07 4.99
N GLU A 13 -5.53 3.93 5.05
CA GLU A 13 -6.32 3.22 4.04
C GLU A 13 -6.17 3.84 2.65
N ALA A 14 -6.16 5.18 2.56
CA ALA A 14 -6.02 5.89 1.29
C ALA A 14 -4.62 5.69 0.68
N THR A 15 -3.59 5.69 1.50
CA THR A 15 -2.20 5.46 1.05
C THR A 15 -2.00 3.99 0.66
N LEU A 16 -2.60 3.06 1.40
CA LEU A 16 -2.60 1.64 1.06
C LEU A 16 -3.34 1.37 -0.26
N ASP A 17 -4.51 1.96 -0.49
CA ASP A 17 -5.25 1.82 -1.75
C ASP A 17 -4.40 2.26 -2.96
N ARG A 18 -3.80 3.45 -2.88
CA ARG A 18 -2.90 3.97 -3.92
C ARG A 18 -1.68 3.07 -4.12
N TYR A 19 -1.09 2.59 -3.02
CA TYR A 19 0.09 1.73 -3.07
C TYR A 19 -0.23 0.38 -3.68
N LEU A 20 -1.34 -0.25 -3.29
CA LEU A 20 -1.80 -1.52 -3.84
C LEU A 20 -2.19 -1.39 -5.31
N THR A 21 -2.59 -0.21 -5.79
CA THR A 21 -2.86 0.04 -7.21
C THR A 21 -1.58 0.14 -8.06
N ASN A 22 -0.56 0.83 -7.57
CA ASN A 22 0.74 0.95 -8.23
C ASN A 22 1.87 1.31 -7.22
N PRO A 23 2.58 0.30 -6.70
CA PRO A 23 3.62 0.51 -5.69
C PRO A 23 4.76 1.42 -6.15
N ARG A 24 5.14 1.33 -7.43
CA ARG A 24 6.27 2.08 -8.01
C ARG A 24 5.95 3.58 -8.16
N ALA A 25 4.68 3.92 -8.34
CA ALA A 25 4.23 5.30 -8.42
C ALA A 25 4.21 5.98 -7.04
N VAL A 26 3.90 5.23 -5.98
CA VAL A 26 3.82 5.78 -4.61
C VAL A 26 5.19 5.78 -3.93
N VAL A 27 5.96 4.70 -4.07
CA VAL A 27 7.29 4.57 -3.46
C VAL A 27 8.33 4.44 -4.57
N LYS A 28 8.91 5.58 -4.97
CA LYS A 28 9.98 5.62 -5.97
C LYS A 28 11.16 4.76 -5.52
N GLY A 29 11.62 3.86 -6.40
CA GLY A 29 12.72 2.94 -6.09
C GLY A 29 12.32 1.76 -5.18
N THR A 30 11.03 1.50 -4.98
CA THR A 30 10.59 0.27 -4.29
C THR A 30 11.13 -0.97 -5.00
N ARG A 31 11.62 -1.94 -4.21
CA ARG A 31 12.09 -3.24 -4.71
C ARG A 31 10.95 -4.25 -4.91
N MET A 32 9.73 -3.88 -4.55
CA MET A 32 8.56 -4.74 -4.70
C MET A 32 8.21 -4.90 -6.19
N ALA A 33 8.33 -6.12 -6.70
CA ALA A 33 7.96 -6.50 -8.07
C ALA A 33 6.48 -6.87 -8.17
N PHE A 34 5.60 -5.96 -7.71
CA PHE A 34 4.16 -6.16 -7.72
C PHE A 34 3.50 -5.23 -8.76
N PRO A 35 2.68 -5.76 -9.70
CA PRO A 35 2.05 -4.96 -10.75
C PRO A 35 0.88 -4.09 -10.25
N GLY A 36 0.35 -4.41 -9.06
CA GLY A 36 -0.80 -3.75 -8.46
C GLY A 36 -2.13 -4.50 -8.67
N LEU A 37 -3.11 -4.23 -7.80
CA LEU A 37 -4.49 -4.70 -7.88
C LEU A 37 -5.33 -3.64 -8.60
N LYS A 38 -5.92 -3.98 -9.74
CA LYS A 38 -6.78 -3.06 -10.51
C LYS A 38 -8.21 -3.05 -10.01
N ASP A 39 -8.70 -4.20 -9.56
CA ASP A 39 -10.00 -4.29 -8.93
C ASP A 39 -9.97 -3.57 -7.58
N THR A 40 -10.99 -2.76 -7.33
CA THR A 40 -11.14 -2.02 -6.07
C THR A 40 -11.59 -2.94 -4.95
N ALA A 41 -12.45 -3.93 -5.24
CA ALA A 41 -12.89 -4.90 -4.25
C ALA A 41 -11.72 -5.73 -3.69
N ASP A 42 -10.77 -6.11 -4.55
CA ASP A 42 -9.56 -6.82 -4.11
C ASP A 42 -8.70 -5.96 -3.18
N ARG A 43 -8.56 -4.66 -3.47
CA ARG A 43 -7.82 -3.73 -2.61
C ARG A 43 -8.50 -3.55 -1.27
N ASP A 44 -9.82 -3.36 -1.27
CA ASP A 44 -10.62 -3.21 -0.07
C ASP A 44 -10.52 -4.45 0.82
N ASN A 45 -10.59 -5.64 0.23
CA ASN A 45 -10.44 -6.91 0.93
C ASN A 45 -9.05 -7.05 1.57
N VAL A 46 -7.98 -6.68 0.85
CA VAL A 46 -6.62 -6.70 1.40
C VAL A 46 -6.47 -5.70 2.54
N ILE A 47 -6.98 -4.47 2.38
CA ILE A 47 -6.93 -3.44 3.42
C ILE A 47 -7.72 -3.89 4.66
N ALA A 48 -8.91 -4.46 4.49
CA ALA A 48 -9.72 -5.00 5.57
C ALA A 48 -8.98 -6.13 6.31
N TYR A 49 -8.35 -7.05 5.57
CA TYR A 49 -7.53 -8.10 6.15
C TYR A 49 -6.37 -7.52 6.97
N LEU A 50 -5.61 -6.56 6.43
CA LEU A 50 -4.51 -5.91 7.15
C LEU A 50 -4.97 -5.21 8.43
N LYS A 51 -6.16 -4.59 8.43
CA LYS A 51 -6.75 -3.96 9.63
C LYS A 51 -7.17 -4.97 10.70
N SER A 52 -7.47 -6.21 10.30
CA SER A 52 -7.83 -7.28 11.24
C SER A 52 -6.62 -7.91 11.95
N LEU A 53 -5.40 -7.63 11.46
CA LEU A 53 -4.20 -8.20 12.06
C LEU A 53 -3.94 -7.61 13.46
N PRO A 54 -3.49 -8.43 14.42
CA PRO A 54 -3.06 -7.93 15.71
C PRO A 54 -1.87 -6.99 15.53
N ARG A 55 -1.81 -5.96 16.38
CA ARG A 55 -0.72 -4.97 16.39
C ARG A 55 0.53 -5.50 17.08
#